data_AF-A0A962SR93-F1
#
_entry.id   AF-A0A962SR93-F1
#
_cell.length_a   1.000
_cell.length_b   1.000
_cell.length_c   1.000
_cell.angle_alpha   90.00
_cell.angle_beta   90.00
_cell.angle_gamma   90.00
#
_symmetry.space_group_name_H-M   'P 1'
#
loop_
_entity.id
_entity.type
_entity.pdbx_description
1 polymer ?
#
loop_
_entity_poly.entity_id
_entity_poly.type
_entity_poly.pdbx_seq_one_letter_code
_entity_poly.pdbx_strand_id
1 'polypeptide(L)'
;ELITRMEQDFVEAVVRLVAEGNNSRAREGYTNNSPGFQRIRAYIGTLDPAPLISIWKSLCTADYRDVLPTINVPTLLIHGDESHFYSLELARYVRDHIPNAELRVYQGSDHSPQLWQRERFLADLRRLAMC
;
A
#
# COMPACT_ATOMS: atom_id res chain seq x y z
N GLU A 1 -2.34 14.21 -13.33
CA GLU A 1 -1.98 13.49 -12.07
C GLU A 1 -2.95 12.33 -11.82
N LEU A 2 -2.69 11.46 -10.84
CA LEU A 2 -3.51 10.26 -10.56
C LEU A 2 -5.00 10.59 -10.34
N ILE A 3 -5.29 11.66 -9.60
CA ILE A 3 -6.66 12.12 -9.34
C ILE A 3 -7.41 12.43 -10.63
N THR A 4 -6.78 13.16 -11.56
CA THR A 4 -7.39 13.46 -12.87
C THR A 4 -7.72 12.19 -13.65
N ARG A 5 -6.85 11.17 -13.58
CA ARG A 5 -7.12 9.87 -14.24
C ARG A 5 -8.29 9.15 -13.59
N MET A 6 -8.38 9.19 -12.26
CA MET A 6 -9.50 8.60 -11.53
C MET A 6 -10.84 9.28 -11.83
N GLU A 7 -10.85 10.60 -12.02
CA GLU A 7 -12.05 11.36 -12.42
C GLU A 7 -12.51 11.04 -13.85
N GLN A 8 -11.59 10.61 -14.73
CA GLN A 8 -11.90 10.22 -16.11
C GLN A 8 -12.35 8.75 -16.22
N ASP A 9 -11.61 7.85 -15.59
CA ASP A 9 -11.90 6.41 -15.55
C ASP A 9 -11.36 5.83 -14.23
N PHE A 10 -12.22 5.81 -13.23
CA PHE A 10 -11.87 5.34 -11.89
C PHE A 10 -11.38 3.88 -11.90
N VAL A 11 -12.09 3.01 -12.61
CA VAL A 11 -11.79 1.58 -12.65
C VAL A 11 -10.40 1.36 -13.23
N GLU A 12 -10.14 1.91 -14.40
CA GLU A 12 -8.87 1.69 -15.08
C GLU A 12 -7.72 2.44 -14.39
N ALA A 13 -7.96 3.61 -13.79
CA ALA A 13 -6.95 4.32 -13.01
C ALA A 13 -6.46 3.49 -11.81
N VAL A 14 -7.39 2.88 -11.05
CA VAL A 14 -7.04 2.01 -9.91
C VAL A 14 -6.35 0.74 -10.38
N VAL A 15 -6.86 0.12 -11.45
CA VAL A 15 -6.29 -1.14 -11.96
C VAL A 15 -4.89 -0.94 -12.53
N ARG A 16 -4.63 0.16 -13.24
CA ARG A 16 -3.30 0.52 -13.71
C ARG A 16 -2.35 0.82 -12.55
N LEU A 17 -2.81 1.48 -11.51
CA LEU A 17 -1.98 1.75 -10.33
C LEU A 17 -1.48 0.46 -9.68
N VAL A 18 -2.31 -0.59 -9.62
CA VAL A 18 -1.89 -1.92 -9.15
C VAL A 18 -0.92 -2.58 -10.14
N ALA A 19 -1.18 -2.47 -11.43
CA ALA A 19 -0.42 -3.15 -12.49
C ALA A 19 0.97 -2.54 -12.76
N GLU A 20 1.10 -1.22 -12.68
CA GLU A 20 2.32 -0.49 -13.03
C GLU A 20 3.39 -0.53 -11.92
N GLY A 21 3.15 -1.35 -10.88
CA GLY A 21 4.00 -1.51 -9.71
C GLY A 21 5.34 -2.22 -9.87
N ASN A 22 6.06 -2.40 -8.76
CA ASN A 22 7.34 -3.13 -8.73
C ASN A 22 7.15 -4.66 -8.81
N ASN A 23 5.90 -5.12 -8.82
CA ASN A 23 5.51 -6.53 -8.97
C ASN A 23 5.30 -6.90 -10.44
N SER A 24 6.26 -7.62 -11.05
CA SER A 24 6.20 -8.03 -12.45
C SER A 24 4.99 -8.92 -12.77
N ARG A 25 4.56 -9.77 -11.82
CA ARG A 25 3.39 -10.66 -12.01
C ARG A 25 2.09 -9.86 -12.12
N ALA A 26 1.96 -8.78 -11.35
CA ALA A 26 0.81 -7.88 -11.46
C ALA A 26 0.76 -7.22 -12.85
N ARG A 27 1.92 -6.75 -13.34
CA ARG A 27 2.05 -6.17 -14.68
C ARG A 27 1.68 -7.16 -15.79
N GLU A 28 2.19 -8.39 -15.73
CA GLU A 28 1.86 -9.44 -16.69
C GLU A 28 0.36 -9.80 -16.66
N GLY A 29 -0.20 -9.93 -15.45
CA GLY A 29 -1.62 -10.22 -15.26
C GLY A 29 -2.53 -9.13 -15.83
N TYR A 30 -2.09 -7.88 -15.79
CA TYR A 30 -2.77 -6.75 -16.40
C TYR A 30 -2.67 -6.76 -17.93
N THR A 31 -1.45 -6.89 -18.48
CA THR A 31 -1.19 -6.90 -19.93
C THR A 31 -1.95 -8.01 -20.64
N ASN A 32 -2.01 -9.20 -20.02
CA ASN A 32 -2.72 -10.36 -20.57
C ASN A 32 -4.22 -10.35 -20.26
N ASN A 33 -4.74 -9.29 -19.61
CA ASN A 33 -6.11 -9.20 -19.12
C ASN A 33 -6.57 -10.48 -18.42
N SER A 34 -5.74 -10.98 -17.50
CA SER A 34 -5.97 -12.24 -16.79
C SER A 34 -7.34 -12.29 -16.10
N PRO A 35 -7.90 -13.49 -15.80
CA PRO A 35 -9.16 -13.62 -15.09
C PRO A 35 -9.18 -12.88 -13.74
N GLY A 36 -8.04 -12.74 -13.06
CA GLY A 36 -7.91 -11.95 -11.83
C GLY A 36 -8.18 -10.47 -12.07
N PHE A 37 -7.57 -9.89 -13.09
CA PHE A 37 -7.75 -8.48 -13.45
C PHE A 37 -9.14 -8.20 -14.04
N GLN A 38 -9.75 -9.14 -14.76
CA GLN A 38 -11.15 -9.04 -15.17
C GLN A 38 -12.09 -8.97 -13.96
N ARG A 39 -11.88 -9.84 -12.96
CA ARG A 39 -12.66 -9.81 -11.70
C ARG A 39 -12.47 -8.51 -10.93
N ILE A 40 -11.24 -8.01 -10.82
CA ILE A 40 -10.97 -6.74 -10.13
C ILE A 40 -11.66 -5.58 -10.86
N ARG A 41 -11.58 -5.51 -12.20
CA ARG A 41 -12.32 -4.48 -12.97
C ARG A 41 -13.82 -4.56 -12.74
N ALA A 42 -14.39 -5.77 -12.82
CA ALA A 42 -15.81 -5.97 -12.59
C ALA A 42 -16.23 -5.55 -11.18
N TYR A 43 -15.45 -5.91 -10.16
CA TYR A 43 -15.70 -5.53 -8.77
C TYR A 43 -15.58 -4.02 -8.54
N ILE A 44 -14.49 -3.39 -9.00
CA ILE A 44 -14.32 -1.94 -8.84
C ILE A 44 -15.41 -1.18 -9.60
N GLY A 45 -15.85 -1.71 -10.75
CA GLY A 45 -16.95 -1.15 -11.53
C GLY A 45 -18.31 -1.16 -10.83
N THR A 46 -18.49 -1.89 -9.72
CA THR A 46 -19.72 -1.81 -8.90
C THR A 46 -19.65 -0.78 -7.78
N LEU A 47 -18.49 -0.15 -7.57
CA LEU A 47 -18.28 0.83 -6.50
C LEU A 47 -18.66 2.24 -6.98
N ASP A 48 -19.14 3.09 -6.07
CA ASP A 48 -19.31 4.52 -6.32
C ASP A 48 -17.95 5.23 -6.34
N PRO A 49 -17.50 5.79 -7.48
CA PRO A 49 -16.19 6.44 -7.58
C PRO A 49 -16.08 7.71 -6.73
N ALA A 50 -17.15 8.47 -6.57
CA ALA A 50 -17.09 9.81 -5.98
C ALA A 50 -16.50 9.84 -4.55
N PRO A 51 -16.99 9.04 -3.59
CA PRO A 51 -16.41 8.99 -2.24
C PRO A 51 -14.98 8.45 -2.24
N LEU A 52 -14.65 7.50 -3.12
CA LEU A 52 -13.32 6.90 -3.20
C LEU A 52 -12.27 7.89 -3.72
N ILE A 53 -12.63 8.68 -4.74
CA ILE A 53 -11.79 9.78 -5.24
C ILE A 53 -11.62 10.86 -4.17
N SER A 54 -12.69 11.18 -3.43
CA SER A 54 -12.63 12.17 -2.33
C SER A 54 -11.66 11.73 -1.23
N ILE A 55 -11.69 10.46 -0.83
CA ILE A 55 -10.73 9.90 0.13
C ILE A 55 -9.31 10.00 -0.42
N TRP A 56 -9.11 9.67 -1.70
CA TRP A 56 -7.78 9.73 -2.33
C TRP A 56 -7.21 11.16 -2.31
N LYS A 57 -8.03 12.16 -2.64
CA LYS A 57 -7.65 13.58 -2.55
C LYS A 57 -7.20 13.92 -1.13
N SER A 58 -8.01 13.55 -0.13
CA SER A 58 -7.69 13.80 1.28
C SER A 58 -6.38 13.16 1.71
N LEU A 59 -6.11 11.91 1.30
CA LEU A 59 -4.89 11.18 1.65
C LEU A 59 -3.66 11.80 0.99
N CYS A 60 -3.75 12.19 -0.29
CA CYS A 60 -2.62 12.78 -1.03
C CYS A 60 -2.25 14.19 -0.56
N THR A 61 -3.20 14.94 0.00
CA THR A 61 -2.94 16.29 0.53
C THR A 61 -2.53 16.30 2.00
N ALA A 62 -2.66 15.19 2.71
CA ALA A 62 -2.33 15.11 4.12
C ALA A 62 -0.82 15.01 4.32
N ASP A 63 -0.31 15.80 5.28
CA ASP A 63 1.09 15.77 5.71
C ASP A 63 1.16 15.55 7.21
N TYR A 64 1.75 14.43 7.60
CA TYR A 64 1.87 13.99 9.00
C TYR A 64 3.33 13.88 9.45
N ARG A 65 4.28 14.49 8.73
CA ARG A 65 5.71 14.42 9.10
C ARG A 65 5.97 14.93 10.50
N ASP A 66 5.31 16.02 10.90
CA ASP A 66 5.44 16.62 12.23
C ASP A 66 4.76 15.77 13.33
N VAL A 67 3.91 14.82 12.96
CA VAL A 67 3.27 13.89 13.91
C VAL A 67 4.20 12.73 14.27
N LEU A 68 5.05 12.27 13.35
CA LEU A 68 5.96 11.14 13.56
C LEU A 68 6.75 11.21 14.89
N PRO A 69 7.43 12.32 15.24
CA PRO A 69 8.19 12.41 16.48
C PRO A 69 7.33 12.40 17.75
N THR A 70 6.00 12.58 17.62
CA THR A 70 5.07 12.56 18.75
C THR A 70 4.59 11.15 19.13
N ILE A 71 4.86 10.15 18.28
CA ILE A 71 4.47 8.76 18.50
C ILE A 71 5.44 8.11 19.49
N ASN A 72 5.04 8.06 20.77
CA ASN A 72 5.87 7.57 21.87
C ASN A 72 5.56 6.12 22.30
N VAL A 73 4.76 5.39 21.53
CA VAL A 73 4.41 3.99 21.78
C VAL A 73 5.25 3.04 20.90
N PRO A 74 5.50 1.79 21.33
CA PRO A 74 6.17 0.80 20.49
C PRO A 74 5.49 0.69 19.11
N THR A 75 6.28 0.85 18.05
CA THR A 75 5.76 0.94 16.68
C THR A 75 6.45 -0.06 15.78
N LEU A 76 5.68 -0.91 15.12
CA LEU A 76 6.16 -1.87 14.12
C LEU A 76 5.70 -1.44 12.73
N LEU A 77 6.66 -1.16 11.86
CA LEU A 77 6.44 -0.86 10.45
C LEU A 77 6.65 -2.14 9.64
N ILE A 78 5.62 -2.57 8.92
CA ILE A 78 5.66 -3.71 8.00
C ILE A 78 5.68 -3.18 6.57
N HIS A 79 6.69 -3.54 5.80
CA HIS A 79 6.89 -3.00 4.46
C HIS A 79 7.27 -4.09 3.46
N GLY A 80 6.54 -4.19 2.34
CA GLY A 80 6.90 -5.04 1.22
C GLY A 80 7.87 -4.33 0.29
N ASP A 81 8.98 -4.98 -0.08
CA ASP A 81 10.01 -4.38 -0.93
C ASP A 81 9.63 -4.25 -2.41
N GLU A 82 8.57 -4.94 -2.83
CA GLU A 82 7.97 -4.80 -4.16
C GLU A 82 6.75 -3.85 -4.13
N SER A 83 6.55 -3.08 -3.05
CA SER A 83 5.45 -2.13 -2.98
C SER A 83 5.61 -1.01 -4.02
N HIS A 84 4.52 -0.73 -4.74
CA HIS A 84 4.46 0.44 -5.63
C HIS A 84 4.03 1.73 -4.92
N PHE A 85 3.25 1.60 -3.85
CA PHE A 85 2.63 2.75 -3.19
C PHE A 85 3.63 3.54 -2.34
N TYR A 86 4.57 2.84 -1.70
CA TYR A 86 5.53 3.42 -0.78
C TYR A 86 6.92 2.89 -1.09
N SER A 87 7.91 3.78 -1.18
CA SER A 87 9.30 3.37 -1.38
C SER A 87 9.91 2.85 -0.07
N LEU A 88 10.98 2.05 -0.19
CA LEU A 88 11.76 1.64 0.97
C LEU A 88 12.43 2.83 1.66
N GLU A 89 12.78 3.87 0.91
CA GLU A 89 13.29 5.13 1.45
C GLU A 89 12.26 5.80 2.36
N LEU A 90 10.99 5.88 1.93
CA LEU A 90 9.91 6.40 2.75
C LEU A 90 9.72 5.58 4.03
N ALA A 91 9.75 4.25 3.95
CA ALA A 91 9.63 3.39 5.13
C ALA A 91 10.77 3.61 6.14
N ARG A 92 12.00 3.81 5.64
CA ARG A 92 13.17 4.14 6.48
C ARG A 92 13.04 5.53 7.10
N TYR A 93 12.60 6.52 6.32
CA TYR A 93 12.31 7.86 6.82
C TYR A 93 11.32 7.80 7.99
N VAL A 94 10.20 7.08 7.84
CA VAL A 94 9.19 6.95 8.91
C VAL A 94 9.78 6.28 10.15
N ARG A 95 10.56 5.19 9.99
CA ARG A 95 11.26 4.53 11.11
C ARG A 95 12.16 5.51 11.85
N ASP A 96 12.94 6.31 11.12
CA ASP A 96 13.95 7.20 11.70
C ASP A 96 13.34 8.41 12.42
N HIS A 97 12.06 8.71 12.16
CA HIS A 97 11.33 9.84 12.76
C HIS A 97 10.32 9.42 13.84
N ILE A 98 10.04 8.13 14.02
CA ILE A 98 9.23 7.64 15.15
C ILE A 98 10.16 7.06 16.23
N PRO A 99 10.14 7.58 17.45
CA PRO A 99 10.87 7.00 18.58
C PRO A 99 10.55 5.51 18.76
N ASN A 100 11.58 4.68 18.90
CA ASN A 100 11.45 3.23 19.10
C ASN A 100 10.70 2.48 17.98
N ALA A 101 10.59 3.04 16.78
CA ALA A 101 10.03 2.32 15.65
C ALA A 101 10.98 1.26 15.11
N GLU A 102 10.39 0.12 14.77
CA GLU A 102 11.08 -1.00 14.15
C GLU A 102 10.54 -1.23 12.75
N LEU A 103 11.43 -1.32 11.75
CA LEU A 103 11.04 -1.63 10.37
C LEU A 103 11.35 -3.09 10.03
N ARG A 104 10.33 -3.83 9.60
CA ARG A 104 10.46 -5.17 9.03
C ARG A 104 10.14 -5.13 7.53
N VAL A 105 11.17 -5.39 6.73
CA VAL A 105 11.05 -5.50 5.26
C VAL A 105 10.75 -6.93 4.86
N TYR A 106 9.69 -7.11 4.10
CA TYR A 106 9.14 -8.37 3.64
C TYR A 106 9.51 -8.55 2.16
N GLN A 107 10.57 -9.34 1.94
CA GLN A 107 11.11 -9.62 0.61
C GLN A 107 10.08 -10.34 -0.27
N GLY A 108 9.96 -9.91 -1.53
CA GLY A 108 9.03 -10.48 -2.50
C GLY A 108 7.56 -10.22 -2.17
N SER A 109 7.26 -9.10 -1.48
CA SER A 109 5.89 -8.73 -1.13
C SER A 109 5.58 -7.32 -1.59
N ASP A 110 4.39 -7.16 -2.14
CA ASP A 110 3.84 -5.86 -2.54
C ASP A 110 3.24 -5.13 -1.31
N HIS A 111 2.33 -4.21 -1.54
CA HIS A 111 1.67 -3.34 -0.56
C HIS A 111 0.98 -4.06 0.62
N SER A 112 0.69 -5.36 0.51
CA SER A 112 0.00 -6.12 1.57
C SER A 112 0.80 -7.35 2.04
N PRO A 113 1.97 -7.17 2.68
CA PRO A 113 2.78 -8.30 3.16
C PRO A 113 2.04 -9.25 4.11
N GLN A 114 1.06 -8.75 4.87
CA GLN A 114 0.21 -9.53 5.76
C GLN A 114 -0.63 -10.59 5.04
N LEU A 115 -0.94 -10.38 3.75
CA LEU A 115 -1.66 -11.34 2.92
C LEU A 115 -0.70 -12.38 2.32
N TRP A 116 0.51 -11.96 1.95
CA TRP A 116 1.48 -12.80 1.24
C TRP A 116 2.38 -13.65 2.17
N GLN A 117 2.76 -13.11 3.33
CA GLN A 117 3.63 -13.77 4.31
C GLN A 117 2.94 -13.79 5.69
N ARG A 118 1.71 -14.31 5.72
CA ARG A 118 0.82 -14.27 6.89
C ARG A 118 1.45 -14.81 8.17
N GLU A 119 2.14 -15.94 8.12
CA GLU A 119 2.74 -16.56 9.32
C GLU A 119 3.84 -15.68 9.92
N ARG A 120 4.71 -15.14 9.07
CA ARG A 120 5.76 -14.19 9.46
C ARG A 120 5.15 -12.92 10.06
N PHE A 121 4.11 -12.36 9.41
CA PHE A 121 3.38 -11.21 9.92
C PHE A 121 2.80 -11.46 11.31
N LEU A 122 2.15 -12.60 11.53
CA LEU A 122 1.58 -12.95 12.84
C LEU A 122 2.67 -13.12 13.91
N ALA A 123 3.84 -13.66 13.56
CA ALA A 123 4.96 -13.78 14.48
C ALA A 123 5.51 -12.39 14.88
N ASP A 124 5.73 -11.50 13.92
CA ASP A 124 6.21 -10.14 14.17
C ASP A 124 5.20 -9.32 14.99
N LEU A 125 3.91 -9.45 14.69
CA LEU A 125 2.83 -8.78 15.42
C LEU A 125 2.74 -9.27 16.88
N ARG A 126 2.84 -10.59 17.11
CA ARG A 126 2.85 -11.15 18.47
C ARG A 126 4.04 -10.67 19.28
N ARG A 127 5.22 -10.57 18.65
CA ARG A 127 6.42 -10.07 19.32
C ARG A 127 6.24 -8.63 19.79
N LEU A 128 5.65 -7.76 18.96
CA LEU A 128 5.33 -6.38 19.37
C LEU A 128 4.36 -6.35 20.56
N ALA A 129 3.31 -7.18 20.53
CA ALA A 129 2.28 -7.22 21.57
C ALA A 129 2.76 -7.76 22.93
N MET A 130 3.95 -8.36 22.98
CA MET A 130 4.57 -8.88 24.20
C MET A 130 5.64 -7.94 24.79
N CYS A 131 5.94 -6.82 24.13
CA CYS A 131 6.83 -5.76 24.61
C CYS A 131 6.05 -4.70 25.37
#